data_AF-A0A5N5Q8H3-F1
#
_entry.id   AF-A0A5N5Q8H3-F1
#
_cell.length_a   1.000
_cell.length_b   1.000
_cell.length_c   1.000
_cell.angle_alpha   90.00
_cell.angle_beta   90.00
_cell.angle_gamma   90.00
#
_symmetry.space_group_name_H-M   'P 1'
#
loop_
_entity.id
_entity.type
_entity.pdbx_description
1 polymer ?
#
loop_
_entity_poly.entity_id
_entity_poly.type
_entity_poly.pdbx_seq_one_letter_code
_entity_poly.pdbx_strand_id
1 'polypeptide(L)'
;MPMLDDNAIQSLKALFPREDALENGFVKFLVMILASDNYAADVARAQDLYQNSELHVRETVLNACKTGRFEDVRKMLGSVSHQRSSSERSTTSLDSQSRMILKSSFEVKYLGKAVDGLYEHLAKNDRLYDSSNMGKRNQYYGKFCSIVQSSGTGKSRAMIELRTKGVIVLYMNIRSKDDTNGFPERDHLIANILKRFSPSQRTYSDRCYALFTVIFRVLEYTFKKYLLKTSEADQLVKQWNKDMCNLGSPVRTWFFETVKVEFDKLWKKLGYGDDDSGKSMTKSKQDTLKAAPVLMSAANAWKEFAMERLGWKPDSNNPRLVIEFDEAHVLSHIHDDNYRPSTVLCRAISEFSAVKAPIWVLFASTTPQVADFPAPAISHDSLRVSTEGQFLFPPYIHLGWDKNAMDITKVQPHEVSEFKYIARLGRPL
;
A
#
# COMPACT_ATOMS: atom_id res chain seq x y z
N MET A 1 -6.93 5.38 -15.87
CA MET A 1 -7.92 6.18 -16.60
C MET A 1 -9.30 5.64 -16.25
N PRO A 2 -10.28 6.47 -15.85
CA PRO A 2 -11.65 6.01 -15.73
C PRO A 2 -12.14 5.60 -17.12
N MET A 3 -12.99 4.57 -17.20
CA MET A 3 -13.73 4.28 -18.43
C MET A 3 -14.47 5.55 -18.86
N LEU A 4 -14.30 5.94 -20.12
CA LEU A 4 -15.24 6.87 -20.75
C LEU A 4 -16.62 6.22 -20.61
N ASP A 5 -17.55 6.89 -19.94
CA ASP A 5 -18.92 6.39 -19.83
C ASP A 5 -19.56 6.34 -21.23
N ASP A 6 -20.62 5.53 -21.37
CA ASP A 6 -21.31 5.38 -22.66
C ASP A 6 -21.86 6.73 -23.18
N ASN A 7 -22.09 7.71 -22.30
CA ASN A 7 -22.50 9.08 -22.67
C ASN A 7 -21.36 9.88 -23.31
N ALA A 8 -20.12 9.72 -22.86
CA ALA A 8 -18.93 10.33 -23.44
C ALA A 8 -18.64 9.72 -24.82
N ILE A 9 -18.86 8.41 -24.97
CA ILE A 9 -18.76 7.70 -26.26
C ILE A 9 -19.87 8.15 -27.22
N GLN A 10 -21.10 8.38 -26.75
CA GLN A 10 -22.17 8.93 -27.59
C GLN A 10 -21.95 10.40 -27.96
N SER A 11 -21.46 11.21 -27.02
CA SER A 11 -21.08 12.61 -27.27
C SER A 11 -19.94 12.69 -28.30
N LEU A 12 -19.04 11.72 -28.28
CA LEU A 12 -17.99 11.52 -29.27
C LEU A 12 -18.51 11.22 -30.68
N LYS A 13 -19.49 10.32 -30.80
CA LYS A 13 -20.14 10.03 -32.09
C LYS A 13 -20.87 11.24 -32.66
N ALA A 14 -21.44 12.09 -31.80
CA ALA A 14 -22.11 13.32 -32.20
C ALA A 14 -21.15 14.43 -32.69
N LEU A 15 -19.89 14.43 -32.24
CA LEU A 15 -18.87 15.42 -32.62
C LEU A 15 -18.23 15.16 -34.00
N PHE A 16 -18.32 13.94 -34.53
CA PHE A 16 -17.71 13.55 -35.81
C PHE A 16 -18.71 12.94 -36.82
N PRO A 17 -19.81 13.62 -37.20
CA PRO A 17 -20.81 13.05 -38.10
C PRO A 17 -20.39 13.05 -39.58
N ARG A 18 -19.27 13.70 -39.96
CA ARG A 18 -18.75 13.71 -41.34
C ARG A 18 -17.21 13.67 -41.40
N GLU A 19 -16.66 13.06 -42.46
CA GLU A 19 -15.21 12.81 -42.66
C GLU A 19 -14.36 14.09 -42.86
N ASP A 20 -15.01 15.23 -43.09
CA ASP A 20 -14.48 16.57 -43.29
C ASP A 20 -14.46 17.43 -42.00
N ALA A 21 -14.65 16.83 -40.82
CA ALA A 21 -14.56 17.53 -39.55
C ALA A 21 -13.22 18.30 -39.43
N LEU A 22 -13.33 19.63 -39.31
CA LEU A 22 -12.23 20.59 -39.22
C LEU A 22 -11.16 20.10 -38.23
N GLU A 23 -9.89 20.15 -38.65
CA GLU A 23 -8.66 19.84 -37.87
C GLU A 23 -8.73 20.33 -36.40
N ASN A 24 -9.29 21.52 -36.18
CA ASN A 24 -9.49 22.11 -34.87
C ASN A 24 -10.38 21.28 -33.92
N GLY A 25 -11.40 20.58 -34.44
CA GLY A 25 -12.28 19.73 -33.65
C GLY A 25 -11.57 18.48 -33.13
N PHE A 26 -10.68 17.91 -33.95
CA PHE A 26 -9.91 16.73 -33.57
C PHE A 26 -8.81 17.05 -32.55
N VAL A 27 -8.12 18.18 -32.73
CA VAL A 27 -7.15 18.67 -31.73
C VAL A 27 -7.84 18.93 -30.39
N LYS A 28 -9.00 19.60 -30.39
CA LYS A 28 -9.78 19.86 -29.16
C LYS A 28 -10.19 18.55 -28.46
N PHE A 29 -10.54 17.52 -29.22
CA PHE A 29 -10.82 16.20 -28.67
C PHE A 29 -9.59 15.55 -28.01
N LEU A 30 -8.43 15.58 -28.68
CA LEU A 30 -7.18 15.06 -28.12
C LEU A 30 -6.81 15.80 -26.82
N VAL A 31 -7.01 17.12 -26.75
CA VAL A 31 -6.80 17.91 -25.53
C VAL A 31 -7.69 17.42 -24.37
N MET A 32 -8.96 17.11 -24.64
CA MET A 32 -9.89 16.58 -23.64
C MET A 32 -9.49 15.18 -23.14
N ILE A 33 -8.82 14.38 -23.97
CA ILE A 33 -8.30 13.06 -23.55
C ILE A 33 -7.01 13.20 -22.75
N LEU A 34 -6.14 14.13 -23.13
CA LEU A 34 -4.85 14.35 -22.49
C LEU A 34 -5.01 14.94 -21.09
N ALA A 35 -5.97 15.86 -20.92
CA ALA A 35 -6.50 16.42 -19.67
C ALA A 35 -5.50 16.43 -18.50
N SER A 36 -4.36 17.08 -18.69
CA SER A 36 -3.42 17.40 -17.63
C SER A 36 -3.80 18.73 -16.97
N ASP A 37 -3.11 19.11 -15.89
CA ASP A 37 -3.32 20.40 -15.22
C ASP A 37 -2.83 21.60 -16.07
N ASN A 38 -2.28 21.37 -17.26
CA ASN A 38 -1.76 22.41 -18.15
C ASN A 38 -2.37 22.32 -19.56
N TYR A 39 -3.47 23.05 -19.74
CA TYR A 39 -4.21 23.12 -21.00
C TYR A 39 -3.35 23.54 -22.21
N ALA A 40 -2.42 24.49 -22.03
CA ALA A 40 -1.57 24.96 -23.12
C ALA A 40 -0.60 23.87 -23.60
N ALA A 41 -0.05 23.08 -22.66
CA ALA A 41 0.79 21.94 -22.99
C ALA A 41 -0.03 20.83 -23.67
N ASP A 42 -1.28 20.61 -23.25
CA ASP A 42 -2.16 19.64 -23.88
C ASP A 42 -2.55 20.03 -25.31
N VAL A 43 -2.78 21.32 -25.57
CA VAL A 43 -3.04 21.83 -26.93
C VAL A 43 -1.85 21.59 -27.84
N ALA A 44 -0.64 21.94 -27.41
CA ALA A 44 0.57 21.70 -28.19
C ALA A 44 0.78 20.20 -28.47
N ARG A 45 0.59 19.36 -27.44
CA ARG A 45 0.73 17.90 -27.57
C ARG A 45 -0.32 17.28 -28.47
N ALA A 46 -1.56 17.77 -28.40
CA ALA A 46 -2.64 17.35 -29.29
C ALA A 46 -2.35 17.71 -30.75
N GLN A 47 -1.75 18.87 -31.00
CA GLN A 47 -1.32 19.28 -32.35
C GLN A 47 -0.18 18.41 -32.86
N ASP A 48 0.85 18.14 -32.04
CA ASP A 48 1.96 17.26 -32.41
C ASP A 48 1.47 15.84 -32.73
N LEU A 49 0.59 15.28 -31.90
CA LEU A 49 -0.02 13.97 -32.13
C LEU A 49 -0.84 13.94 -33.42
N TYR A 50 -1.56 15.01 -33.71
CA TYR A 50 -2.37 15.12 -34.92
C TYR A 50 -1.51 15.23 -36.19
N GLN A 51 -0.41 15.98 -36.11
CA GLN A 51 0.50 16.23 -37.25
C GLN A 51 1.48 15.08 -37.49
N ASN A 52 1.65 14.16 -36.53
CA ASN A 52 2.53 13.02 -36.69
C ASN A 52 1.91 11.96 -37.63
N SER A 53 2.35 12.00 -38.89
CA SER A 53 1.88 11.09 -39.95
C SER A 53 2.24 9.63 -39.74
N GLU A 54 3.27 9.31 -38.94
CA GLU A 54 3.69 7.92 -38.68
C GLU A 54 2.76 7.21 -37.70
N LEU A 55 2.11 7.97 -36.80
CA LEU A 55 1.27 7.41 -35.76
C LEU A 55 -0.17 7.12 -36.23
N HIS A 56 -0.55 7.57 -37.44
CA HIS A 56 -1.89 7.37 -38.00
C HIS A 56 -3.02 7.67 -36.99
N VAL A 57 -2.83 8.70 -36.15
CA VAL A 57 -3.67 8.98 -34.98
C VAL A 57 -5.12 9.24 -35.40
N ARG A 58 -5.30 10.03 -36.46
CA ARG A 58 -6.61 10.34 -37.02
C ARG A 58 -7.35 9.09 -37.48
N GLU A 59 -6.69 8.24 -38.26
CA GLU A 59 -7.30 7.03 -38.83
C GLU A 59 -7.62 6.00 -37.74
N THR A 60 -6.75 5.86 -36.75
CA THR A 60 -6.93 4.95 -35.62
C THR A 60 -8.11 5.38 -34.74
N VAL A 61 -8.22 6.67 -34.43
CA VAL A 61 -9.35 7.24 -33.67
C VAL A 61 -10.65 7.13 -34.47
N LEU A 62 -10.64 7.46 -35.77
CA LEU A 62 -11.83 7.36 -36.61
C LEU A 62 -12.29 5.90 -36.74
N ASN A 63 -11.37 4.94 -36.90
CA ASN A 63 -11.68 3.52 -36.96
C ASN A 63 -12.23 3.01 -35.62
N ALA A 64 -11.67 3.46 -34.49
CA ALA A 64 -12.19 3.15 -33.16
C ALA A 64 -13.62 3.71 -32.96
N CYS A 65 -13.90 4.91 -33.46
CA CYS A 65 -15.25 5.50 -33.41
C CYS A 65 -16.25 4.72 -34.29
N LYS A 66 -15.83 4.28 -35.47
CA LYS A 66 -16.64 3.45 -36.39
C LYS A 66 -16.92 2.05 -35.80
N THR A 67 -15.93 1.42 -35.18
CA THR A 67 -16.01 0.02 -34.70
C THR A 67 -16.43 -0.11 -33.23
N GLY A 68 -16.39 0.98 -32.45
CA GLY A 68 -16.57 0.97 -31.00
C GLY A 68 -15.40 0.37 -30.22
N ARG A 69 -14.26 0.06 -30.87
CA ARG A 69 -13.10 -0.59 -30.24
C ARG A 69 -11.96 0.41 -30.01
N PHE A 70 -11.73 0.80 -28.76
CA PHE A 70 -10.72 1.81 -28.38
C PHE A 70 -9.40 1.23 -27.84
N GLU A 71 -9.18 -0.09 -27.95
CA GLU A 71 -7.94 -0.76 -27.54
C GLU A 71 -6.70 -0.18 -28.25
N ASP A 72 -6.80 0.01 -29.56
CA ASP A 72 -5.67 0.47 -30.39
C ASP A 72 -5.33 1.94 -30.13
N VAL A 73 -6.35 2.78 -29.90
CA VAL A 73 -6.18 4.17 -29.45
C VAL A 73 -5.46 4.22 -28.10
N ARG A 74 -5.84 3.34 -27.15
CA ARG A 74 -5.19 3.25 -25.84
C ARG A 74 -3.74 2.81 -25.95
N LYS A 75 -3.42 1.81 -26.77
CA LYS A 75 -2.05 1.35 -27.00
C LYS A 75 -1.18 2.44 -27.61
N MET A 76 -1.70 3.14 -28.62
CA MET A 76 -1.02 4.25 -29.30
C MET A 76 -0.76 5.44 -28.36
N LEU A 77 -1.74 5.88 -27.58
CA LEU A 77 -1.54 6.99 -26.63
C LEU A 77 -0.66 6.58 -25.43
N GLY A 78 -0.72 5.30 -25.05
CA GLY A 78 0.14 4.69 -24.03
C GLY A 78 1.61 4.66 -24.44
N SER A 79 1.91 4.27 -25.69
CA SER A 79 3.28 4.22 -26.22
C SER A 79 3.91 5.61 -26.37
N VAL A 80 3.14 6.63 -26.75
CA VAL A 80 3.63 8.02 -26.80
C VAL A 80 3.96 8.56 -25.40
N SER A 81 3.27 8.10 -24.37
CA SER A 81 3.59 8.46 -22.98
C SER A 81 4.91 7.82 -22.49
N HIS A 82 5.43 6.80 -23.19
CA HIS A 82 6.73 6.18 -22.93
C HIS A 82 7.89 6.76 -23.76
N GLN A 83 7.61 7.63 -24.74
CA GLN A 83 8.65 8.43 -25.44
C GLN A 83 9.12 9.65 -24.63
N ARG A 84 8.72 9.80 -23.37
CA ARG A 84 9.45 10.60 -22.39
C ARG A 84 10.81 9.95 -22.12
N SER A 85 11.81 10.24 -22.96
CA SER A 85 13.23 10.45 -22.58
C SER A 85 14.17 10.21 -23.77
N SER A 86 14.38 11.23 -24.61
CA SER A 86 15.60 11.33 -25.44
C SER A 86 15.87 12.75 -25.93
N SER A 87 15.46 13.76 -25.17
CA SER A 87 16.08 15.08 -25.27
C SER A 87 16.80 15.38 -23.95
N GLU A 88 18.12 15.42 -24.04
CA GLU A 88 19.06 15.75 -22.98
C GLU A 88 18.78 17.17 -22.45
N ARG A 89 17.94 17.27 -21.43
CA ARG A 89 18.01 18.35 -20.43
C ARG A 89 18.50 17.71 -19.15
N SER A 90 19.46 18.34 -18.48
CA SER A 90 20.08 17.87 -17.23
C SER A 90 19.05 17.49 -16.15
N THR A 91 18.65 16.22 -16.11
CA THR A 91 17.59 15.65 -15.26
C THR A 91 18.07 15.28 -13.85
N THR A 92 19.37 15.25 -13.61
CA THR A 92 19.96 14.77 -12.35
C THR A 92 19.76 15.73 -11.17
N SER A 93 19.67 17.05 -11.40
CA SER A 93 19.50 18.03 -10.31
C SER A 93 18.05 18.16 -9.82
N LEU A 94 17.06 18.08 -10.72
CA LEU A 94 15.63 18.19 -10.38
C LEU A 94 15.12 16.96 -9.62
N ASP A 95 15.61 15.77 -9.96
CA ASP A 95 15.21 14.52 -9.32
C ASP A 95 15.78 14.40 -7.90
N SER A 96 17.05 14.80 -7.70
CA SER A 96 17.66 14.86 -6.37
C SER A 96 17.01 15.90 -5.46
N GLN A 97 16.64 17.07 -5.99
CA GLN A 97 15.91 18.09 -5.23
C GLN A 97 14.51 17.62 -4.82
N SER A 98 13.78 16.98 -5.72
CA SER A 98 12.45 16.42 -5.45
C SER A 98 12.50 15.36 -4.34
N ARG A 99 13.50 14.46 -4.40
CA ARG A 99 13.71 13.44 -3.36
C ARG A 99 14.05 14.05 -2.00
N MET A 100 14.87 15.10 -1.95
CA MET A 100 15.18 15.82 -0.70
C MET A 100 13.93 16.48 -0.10
N ILE A 101 13.10 17.09 -0.95
CA ILE A 101 11.81 17.70 -0.55
C ILE A 101 10.90 16.63 0.05
N LEU A 102 10.70 15.51 -0.65
CA LEU A 102 9.89 14.39 -0.15
C LEU A 102 10.43 13.82 1.16
N LYS A 103 11.74 13.61 1.30
CA LYS A 103 12.36 13.15 2.54
C LYS A 103 12.13 14.14 3.69
N SER A 104 12.34 15.44 3.45
CA SER A 104 12.14 16.47 4.46
C SER A 104 10.69 16.52 4.97
N SER A 105 9.73 16.14 4.13
CA SER A 105 8.31 16.06 4.52
C SER A 105 8.02 15.01 5.59
N PHE A 106 8.93 14.06 5.85
CA PHE A 106 8.84 13.07 6.93
C PHE A 106 9.63 13.49 8.19
N GLU A 107 10.49 14.50 8.08
CA GLU A 107 11.34 15.00 9.16
C GLU A 107 10.72 16.21 9.86
N VAL A 108 9.91 17.01 9.15
CA VAL A 108 9.18 18.13 9.76
C VAL A 108 8.23 17.67 10.86
N LYS A 109 8.03 18.50 11.88
CA LYS A 109 7.07 18.27 12.96
C LYS A 109 5.66 18.13 12.38
N TYR A 110 5.07 16.95 12.57
CA TYR A 110 3.70 16.70 12.18
C TYR A 110 2.71 17.48 13.05
N LEU A 111 1.74 18.10 12.41
CA LEU A 111 0.66 18.89 13.01
C LEU A 111 -0.73 18.44 12.56
N GLY A 112 -0.81 17.55 11.58
CA GLY A 112 -2.09 17.03 11.10
C GLY A 112 -2.80 16.23 12.20
N LYS A 113 -4.13 16.18 12.13
CA LYS A 113 -4.94 15.29 12.98
C LYS A 113 -5.46 14.06 12.24
N ALA A 114 -4.95 13.80 11.03
CA ALA A 114 -5.35 12.61 10.28
C ALA A 114 -5.00 11.31 11.02
N VAL A 115 -3.92 11.35 11.82
CA VAL A 115 -3.54 10.28 12.75
C VAL A 115 -4.59 10.05 13.84
N ASP A 116 -5.25 11.10 14.33
CA ASP A 116 -6.26 11.00 15.38
C ASP A 116 -7.45 10.20 14.86
N GLY A 117 -7.95 10.59 13.68
CA GLY A 117 -9.03 9.89 13.00
C GLY A 117 -8.67 8.44 12.64
N LEU A 118 -7.42 8.18 12.23
CA LEU A 118 -6.96 6.82 11.93
C LEU A 118 -6.91 5.96 13.20
N TYR A 119 -6.37 6.51 14.30
CA TYR A 119 -6.32 5.83 15.59
C TYR A 119 -7.72 5.50 16.13
N GLU A 120 -8.64 6.46 16.07
CA GLU A 120 -10.05 6.29 16.47
C GLU A 120 -10.76 5.25 15.60
N HIS A 121 -10.50 5.27 14.29
CA HIS A 121 -11.05 4.27 13.35
C HIS A 121 -10.60 2.86 13.72
N LEU A 122 -9.30 2.67 13.97
CA LEU A 122 -8.77 1.37 14.40
C LEU A 122 -9.35 0.94 15.75
N ALA A 123 -9.43 1.84 16.73
CA ALA A 123 -9.99 1.52 18.04
C ALA A 123 -11.47 1.16 17.99
N LYS A 124 -12.24 1.83 17.12
CA LYS A 124 -13.65 1.50 16.85
C LYS A 124 -13.77 0.13 16.21
N ASN A 125 -12.95 -0.15 15.21
CA ASN A 125 -12.97 -1.43 14.50
C ASN A 125 -12.54 -2.60 15.41
N ASP A 126 -11.63 -2.37 16.34
CA ASP A 126 -11.23 -3.39 17.34
C ASP A 126 -12.42 -3.78 18.23
N ARG A 127 -13.22 -2.81 18.69
CA ARG A 127 -14.47 -3.06 19.42
C ARG A 127 -15.46 -3.88 18.62
N LEU A 128 -15.60 -3.57 17.33
CA LEU A 128 -16.49 -4.31 16.43
C LEU A 128 -16.00 -5.75 16.22
N TYR A 129 -14.68 -5.95 16.07
CA TYR A 129 -14.07 -7.27 15.99
C TYR A 129 -14.41 -8.10 17.23
N ASP A 130 -14.14 -7.56 18.42
CA ASP A 130 -14.31 -8.27 19.68
C ASP A 130 -15.79 -8.58 20.01
N SER A 131 -16.70 -7.64 19.72
CA SER A 131 -18.14 -7.86 19.92
C SER A 131 -18.75 -8.83 18.93
N SER A 132 -18.30 -8.81 17.66
CA SER A 132 -18.78 -9.75 16.63
C SER A 132 -18.38 -11.20 16.90
N ASN A 133 -17.21 -11.41 17.50
CA ASN A 133 -16.66 -12.74 17.77
C ASN A 133 -17.38 -13.49 18.91
N MET A 134 -18.35 -12.87 19.57
CA MET A 134 -19.20 -13.54 20.56
C MET A 134 -20.42 -14.26 19.92
N GLY A 135 -20.70 -14.04 18.63
CA GLY A 135 -21.75 -14.72 17.87
C GLY A 135 -21.21 -15.34 16.57
N LYS A 136 -21.61 -16.58 16.24
CA LYS A 136 -21.15 -17.26 15.00
C LYS A 136 -21.68 -16.63 13.70
N ARG A 137 -22.66 -15.73 13.77
CA ARG A 137 -23.14 -14.94 12.63
C ARG A 137 -22.53 -13.54 12.74
N ASN A 138 -22.03 -13.00 11.64
CA ASN A 138 -21.52 -11.63 11.50
C ASN A 138 -20.10 -11.36 12.02
N GLN A 139 -19.20 -12.34 11.97
CA GLN A 139 -17.79 -12.18 12.35
C GLN A 139 -16.99 -11.38 11.30
N TYR A 140 -16.08 -10.51 11.75
CA TYR A 140 -15.09 -9.87 10.87
C TYR A 140 -13.95 -10.83 10.50
N TYR A 141 -13.50 -10.79 9.25
CA TYR A 141 -12.52 -11.75 8.72
C TYR A 141 -11.14 -11.65 9.39
N GLY A 142 -10.66 -10.44 9.67
CA GLY A 142 -9.37 -10.21 10.32
C GLY A 142 -9.14 -8.73 10.63
N LYS A 143 -8.17 -8.43 11.50
CA LYS A 143 -7.83 -7.07 11.92
C LYS A 143 -6.94 -6.37 10.89
N PHE A 144 -7.53 -6.09 9.72
CA PHE A 144 -6.89 -5.31 8.67
C PHE A 144 -7.86 -4.37 7.97
N CYS A 145 -7.35 -3.27 7.44
CA CYS A 145 -8.10 -2.39 6.55
C CYS A 145 -7.16 -1.66 5.58
N SER A 146 -7.72 -1.10 4.52
CA SER A 146 -6.97 -0.25 3.60
C SER A 146 -7.18 1.23 3.88
N ILE A 147 -6.18 2.04 3.51
CA ILE A 147 -6.28 3.50 3.43
C ILE A 147 -6.42 3.85 1.96
N VAL A 148 -7.58 4.36 1.58
CA VAL A 148 -7.92 4.67 0.18
C VAL A 148 -7.99 6.19 0.03
N GLN A 149 -7.03 6.76 -0.68
CA GLN A 149 -7.02 8.16 -1.05
C GLN A 149 -6.02 8.41 -2.19
N SER A 150 -6.18 9.52 -2.93
CA SER A 150 -5.24 9.96 -3.96
C SER A 150 -3.80 10.11 -3.43
N SER A 151 -2.83 10.11 -4.36
CA SER A 151 -1.43 10.42 -4.03
C SER A 151 -1.29 11.79 -3.35
N GLY A 152 -0.23 11.97 -2.56
CA GLY A 152 0.08 13.23 -1.87
C GLY A 152 -0.84 13.62 -0.70
N THR A 153 -1.87 12.83 -0.40
CA THR A 153 -2.81 13.12 0.71
C THR A 153 -2.29 12.76 2.10
N GLY A 154 -1.07 12.25 2.20
CA GLY A 154 -0.41 11.98 3.47
C GLY A 154 -0.71 10.62 4.09
N LYS A 155 -1.10 9.61 3.29
CA LYS A 155 -1.32 8.23 3.74
C LYS A 155 -0.12 7.69 4.55
N SER A 156 1.05 7.67 3.94
CA SER A 156 2.30 7.15 4.51
C SER A 156 2.69 7.91 5.77
N ARG A 157 2.50 9.24 5.79
CA ARG A 157 2.79 10.04 6.97
C ARG A 157 1.80 9.75 8.09
N ALA A 158 0.51 9.66 7.82
CA ALA A 158 -0.51 9.38 8.83
C ALA A 158 -0.31 8.02 9.51
N MET A 159 0.07 7.00 8.72
CA MET A 159 0.48 5.68 9.19
C MET A 159 1.66 5.78 10.17
N ILE A 160 2.79 6.34 9.73
CA ILE A 160 3.99 6.52 10.57
C ILE A 160 3.70 7.32 11.85
N GLU A 161 2.85 8.34 11.76
CA GLU A 161 2.54 9.21 12.90
C GLU A 161 1.66 8.56 13.96
N LEU A 162 1.10 7.36 13.73
CA LEU A 162 0.48 6.55 14.79
C LEU A 162 1.42 6.34 15.98
N ARG A 163 2.74 6.40 15.76
CA ARG A 163 3.76 6.41 16.82
C ARG A 163 3.51 7.44 17.92
N THR A 164 2.90 8.58 17.59
CA THR A 164 2.58 9.67 18.54
C THR A 164 1.45 9.29 19.51
N LYS A 165 0.72 8.21 19.20
CA LYS A 165 -0.36 7.65 20.04
C LYS A 165 0.12 6.49 20.92
N GLY A 166 1.43 6.28 21.04
CA GLY A 166 1.99 5.15 21.78
C GLY A 166 1.78 3.80 21.10
N VAL A 167 1.54 3.80 19.79
CA VAL A 167 1.43 2.59 18.96
C VAL A 167 2.83 2.18 18.50
N ILE A 168 3.14 0.89 18.58
CA ILE A 168 4.34 0.30 17.96
C ILE A 168 4.08 0.24 16.45
N VAL A 169 4.83 1.03 15.67
CA VAL A 169 4.65 1.09 14.22
C VAL A 169 5.73 0.27 13.52
N LEU A 170 5.32 -0.69 12.69
CA LEU A 170 6.18 -1.40 11.74
C LEU A 170 5.77 -1.01 10.31
N TYR A 171 6.28 0.14 9.87
CA TYR A 171 6.07 0.63 8.50
C TYR A 171 6.94 -0.12 7.51
N MET A 172 6.38 -0.59 6.39
CA MET A 172 7.09 -1.26 5.30
C MET A 172 6.58 -0.77 3.94
N ASN A 173 7.47 -0.27 3.09
CA ASN A 173 7.15 0.18 1.75
C ASN A 173 7.55 -0.88 0.72
N ILE A 174 6.58 -1.44 0.01
CA ILE A 174 6.77 -2.59 -0.89
C ILE A 174 6.63 -2.27 -2.37
N ARG A 175 6.77 -0.99 -2.74
CA ARG A 175 6.74 -0.46 -4.12
C ARG A 175 7.59 -1.23 -5.12
N SER A 176 7.40 -0.98 -6.42
CA SER A 176 8.23 -1.62 -7.44
C SER A 176 9.72 -1.32 -7.27
N LYS A 177 10.57 -2.26 -7.73
CA LYS A 177 12.03 -2.07 -7.72
C LYS A 177 12.44 -1.00 -8.75
N ASP A 178 11.56 -0.76 -9.72
CA ASP A 178 11.73 0.20 -10.81
C ASP A 178 11.29 1.62 -10.40
N ASP A 179 10.61 1.77 -9.24
CA ASP A 179 10.36 3.10 -8.66
C ASP A 179 11.55 3.50 -7.78
N THR A 180 12.51 4.19 -8.40
CA THR A 180 13.73 4.68 -7.74
C THR A 180 13.60 6.09 -7.18
N ASN A 181 12.54 6.81 -7.54
CA ASN A 181 12.44 8.26 -7.31
C ASN A 181 11.43 8.60 -6.22
N GLY A 182 10.45 7.73 -5.97
CA GLY A 182 9.49 7.99 -4.91
C GLY A 182 10.08 7.77 -3.51
N PHE A 183 9.43 8.40 -2.53
CA PHE A 183 9.76 8.26 -1.11
C PHE A 183 8.49 7.94 -0.30
N PRO A 184 8.54 7.16 0.80
CA PRO A 184 9.70 6.42 1.34
C PRO A 184 10.35 5.42 0.38
N GLU A 185 11.62 5.11 0.62
CA GLU A 185 12.35 4.11 -0.16
C GLU A 185 11.77 2.71 0.05
N ARG A 186 11.99 1.82 -0.93
CA ARG A 186 11.53 0.43 -0.87
C ARG A 186 12.27 -0.34 0.22
N ASP A 187 11.53 -1.04 1.08
CA ASP A 187 12.10 -2.03 1.99
C ASP A 187 12.40 -3.33 1.23
N HIS A 188 13.56 -3.36 0.56
CA HIS A 188 13.93 -4.40 -0.41
C HIS A 188 13.75 -5.82 0.12
N LEU A 189 14.17 -6.10 1.35
CA LEU A 189 14.15 -7.46 1.91
C LEU A 189 12.72 -7.98 2.06
N ILE A 190 11.81 -7.18 2.62
CA ILE A 190 10.41 -7.56 2.81
C ILE A 190 9.69 -7.60 1.46
N ALA A 191 9.89 -6.59 0.62
CA ALA A 191 9.29 -6.54 -0.70
C ALA A 191 9.72 -7.75 -1.55
N ASN A 192 10.97 -8.20 -1.45
CA ASN A 192 11.46 -9.37 -2.18
C ASN A 192 10.85 -10.68 -1.64
N ILE A 193 10.63 -10.79 -0.33
CA ILE A 193 9.92 -11.95 0.23
C ILE A 193 8.49 -12.01 -0.32
N LEU A 194 7.74 -10.90 -0.25
CA LEU A 194 6.33 -10.86 -0.64
C LEU A 194 6.09 -10.89 -2.14
N LYS A 195 6.98 -10.31 -2.96
CA LYS A 195 6.83 -10.25 -4.42
C LYS A 195 7.47 -11.44 -5.15
N ARG A 196 8.13 -12.34 -4.43
CA ARG A 196 8.58 -13.62 -4.99
C ARG A 196 7.41 -14.60 -4.93
N PHE A 197 6.50 -14.42 -5.89
CA PHE A 197 5.30 -15.21 -6.02
C PHE A 197 5.66 -16.66 -6.31
N SER A 198 4.94 -17.57 -5.66
CA SER A 198 5.19 -19.00 -5.78
C SER A 198 4.23 -19.62 -6.80
N PRO A 199 4.59 -20.71 -7.49
CA PRO A 199 3.71 -21.34 -8.48
C PRO A 199 2.38 -21.83 -7.91
N SER A 200 2.34 -22.13 -6.60
CA SER A 200 1.12 -22.56 -5.91
C SER A 200 0.70 -21.58 -4.82
N GLN A 201 -0.62 -21.39 -4.68
CA GLN A 201 -1.22 -20.64 -3.58
C GLN A 201 -0.79 -21.16 -2.21
N ARG A 202 -0.61 -22.49 -2.07
CA ARG A 202 -0.17 -23.12 -0.83
C ARG A 202 1.23 -22.69 -0.43
N THR A 203 2.20 -22.77 -1.35
CA THR A 203 3.57 -22.32 -1.10
C THR A 203 3.60 -20.84 -0.74
N TYR A 204 2.81 -20.01 -1.42
CA TYR A 204 2.72 -18.59 -1.09
C TYR A 204 2.04 -18.34 0.27
N SER A 205 1.09 -19.19 0.67
CA SER A 205 0.50 -19.16 2.01
C SER A 205 1.53 -19.46 3.08
N ASP A 206 2.33 -20.51 2.91
CA ASP A 206 3.40 -20.88 3.84
C ASP A 206 4.46 -19.78 3.92
N ARG A 207 4.72 -19.06 2.82
CA ARG A 207 5.60 -17.89 2.77
C ARG A 207 5.06 -16.72 3.59
N CYS A 208 3.77 -16.40 3.47
CA CYS A 208 3.11 -15.37 4.28
C CYS A 208 3.14 -15.74 5.77
N TYR A 209 2.84 -17.00 6.11
CA TYR A 209 2.92 -17.50 7.48
C TYR A 209 4.34 -17.41 8.05
N ALA A 210 5.35 -17.80 7.27
CA ALA A 210 6.75 -17.71 7.67
C ALA A 210 7.19 -16.26 7.90
N LEU A 211 6.78 -15.32 7.04
CA LEU A 211 7.10 -13.91 7.18
C LEU A 211 6.54 -13.34 8.51
N PHE A 212 5.24 -13.49 8.77
CA PHE A 212 4.65 -12.99 10.01
C PHE A 212 5.19 -13.68 11.25
N THR A 213 5.45 -15.00 11.18
CA THR A 213 6.12 -15.74 12.27
C THR A 213 7.43 -15.08 12.65
N VAL A 214 8.26 -14.77 11.65
CA VAL A 214 9.57 -14.18 11.87
C VAL A 214 9.46 -12.74 12.33
N ILE A 215 8.53 -11.96 11.79
CA ILE A 215 8.26 -10.59 12.27
C ILE A 215 7.97 -10.61 13.78
N PHE A 216 7.07 -11.48 14.27
CA PHE A 216 6.75 -11.56 15.70
C PHE A 216 7.97 -12.00 16.55
N ARG A 217 8.74 -12.97 16.09
CA ARG A 217 9.96 -13.42 16.79
C ARG A 217 11.03 -12.33 16.87
N VAL A 218 11.27 -11.63 15.76
CA VAL A 218 12.28 -10.56 15.69
C VAL A 218 11.82 -9.33 16.47
N LEU A 219 10.52 -9.02 16.47
CA LEU A 219 9.93 -8.01 17.36
C LEU A 219 10.21 -8.34 18.83
N GLU A 220 9.83 -9.54 19.28
CA GLU A 220 10.06 -9.99 20.67
C GLU A 220 11.56 -9.92 21.03
N TYR A 221 12.43 -10.43 20.17
CA TYR A 221 13.88 -10.37 20.36
C TYR A 221 14.42 -8.93 20.45
N THR A 222 13.93 -8.03 19.60
CA THR A 222 14.36 -6.62 19.60
C THR A 222 13.94 -5.90 20.87
N PHE A 223 12.70 -6.11 21.33
CA PHE A 223 12.24 -5.53 22.59
C PHE A 223 12.96 -6.12 23.80
N LYS A 224 13.30 -7.43 23.80
CA LYS A 224 14.17 -8.03 24.83
C LYS A 224 15.54 -7.36 24.89
N LYS A 225 16.11 -6.92 23.77
CA LYS A 225 17.35 -6.11 23.77
C LYS A 225 17.15 -4.72 24.35
N TYR A 226 16.02 -4.07 24.06
CA TYR A 226 15.72 -2.75 24.62
C TYR A 226 15.50 -2.82 26.14
N LEU A 227 14.94 -3.92 26.65
CA LEU A 227 14.77 -4.16 28.09
C LEU A 227 16.09 -4.14 28.88
N LEU A 228 17.22 -4.42 28.24
CA LEU A 228 18.55 -4.31 28.87
C LEU A 228 18.96 -2.86 29.16
N LYS A 229 18.30 -1.88 28.51
CA LYS A 229 18.60 -0.45 28.63
C LYS A 229 17.57 0.31 29.45
N THR A 230 16.31 -0.12 29.42
CA THR A 230 15.21 0.50 30.17
C THR A 230 14.12 -0.52 30.45
N SER A 231 13.52 -0.47 31.64
CA SER A 231 12.38 -1.31 32.03
C SER A 231 11.01 -0.65 31.78
N GLU A 232 10.99 0.65 31.45
CA GLU A 232 9.75 1.41 31.32
C GLU A 232 9.10 1.18 29.96
N ALA A 233 7.89 0.59 29.95
CA ALA A 233 7.16 0.24 28.73
C ALA A 233 7.03 1.40 27.73
N ASP A 234 6.68 2.59 28.21
CA ASP A 234 6.55 3.78 27.35
C ASP A 234 7.89 4.20 26.73
N GLN A 235 8.99 4.00 27.43
CA GLN A 235 10.32 4.28 26.89
C GLN A 235 10.73 3.26 25.83
N LEU A 236 10.37 1.99 26.00
CA LEU A 236 10.60 0.94 25.01
C LEU A 236 9.86 1.24 23.70
N VAL A 237 8.58 1.60 23.78
CA VAL A 237 7.77 1.96 22.60
C VAL A 237 8.30 3.24 21.94
N LYS A 238 8.66 4.26 22.72
CA LYS A 238 9.28 5.48 22.19
C LYS A 238 10.62 5.19 21.50
N GLN A 239 11.44 4.31 22.07
CA GLN A 239 12.72 3.92 21.50
C GLN A 239 12.53 3.14 20.19
N TRP A 240 11.62 2.15 20.17
CA TRP A 240 11.24 1.44 18.95
C TRP A 240 10.80 2.41 17.86
N ASN A 241 9.86 3.30 18.16
CA ASN A 241 9.33 4.24 17.18
C ASN A 241 10.38 5.25 16.69
N LYS A 242 11.31 5.67 17.56
CA LYS A 242 12.46 6.50 17.16
C LYS A 242 13.35 5.76 16.17
N ASP A 243 13.64 4.49 16.43
CA ASP A 243 14.55 3.69 15.63
C ASP A 243 13.94 3.23 14.32
N MET A 244 12.67 2.83 14.32
CA MET A 244 12.00 2.18 13.18
C MET A 244 11.25 3.14 12.27
N CYS A 245 10.76 4.28 12.78
CA CYS A 245 10.14 5.32 11.96
C CYS A 245 11.15 6.36 11.45
N ASN A 246 12.42 6.26 11.85
CA ASN A 246 13.52 6.89 11.11
C ASN A 246 13.89 5.96 9.95
N LEU A 247 13.39 6.28 8.76
CA LEU A 247 13.43 5.40 7.59
C LEU A 247 14.85 5.08 7.10
N GLY A 248 15.86 5.88 7.48
CA GLY A 248 17.28 5.63 7.17
C GLY A 248 18.09 5.11 8.36
N SER A 249 17.45 4.70 9.45
CA SER A 249 18.14 4.27 10.67
C SER A 249 18.88 2.93 10.46
N PRO A 250 20.15 2.81 10.92
CA PRO A 250 20.85 1.52 10.92
C PRO A 250 20.12 0.43 11.71
N VAL A 251 19.33 0.79 12.73
CA VAL A 251 18.55 -0.17 13.53
C VAL A 251 17.43 -0.79 12.69
N ARG A 252 16.78 0.03 11.83
CA ARG A 252 15.75 -0.44 10.91
C ARG A 252 16.34 -1.39 9.87
N THR A 253 17.50 -1.05 9.31
CA THR A 253 18.25 -1.93 8.39
C THR A 253 18.56 -3.27 9.06
N TRP A 254 19.16 -3.23 10.26
CA TRP A 254 19.49 -4.43 11.03
C TRP A 254 18.26 -5.29 11.35
N PHE A 255 17.12 -4.66 11.67
CA PHE A 255 15.86 -5.38 11.92
C PHE A 255 15.43 -6.18 10.68
N PHE A 256 15.39 -5.55 9.50
CA PHE A 256 14.98 -6.26 8.27
C PHE A 256 15.99 -7.30 7.80
N GLU A 257 17.29 -7.07 7.99
CA GLU A 257 18.32 -8.09 7.75
C GLU A 257 18.11 -9.30 8.65
N THR A 258 17.82 -9.06 9.93
CA THR A 258 17.51 -10.13 10.89
C THR A 258 16.25 -10.89 10.48
N VAL A 259 15.20 -10.18 10.04
CA VAL A 259 13.99 -10.80 9.48
C VAL A 259 14.33 -11.67 8.28
N LYS A 260 15.15 -11.21 7.34
CA LYS A 260 15.56 -12.00 6.18
C LYS A 260 16.29 -13.29 6.58
N VAL A 261 17.27 -13.18 7.48
CA VAL A 261 18.06 -14.33 7.95
C VAL A 261 17.17 -15.36 8.64
N GLU A 262 16.29 -14.92 9.55
CA GLU A 262 15.38 -15.82 10.25
C GLU A 262 14.28 -16.39 9.34
N PHE A 263 13.86 -15.62 8.34
CA PHE A 263 12.97 -16.09 7.28
C PHE A 263 13.60 -17.22 6.49
N ASP A 264 14.83 -17.07 6.00
CA ASP A 264 15.52 -18.11 5.22
C ASP A 264 15.70 -19.39 6.04
N LYS A 265 16.05 -19.26 7.33
CA LYS A 265 16.15 -20.40 8.25
C LYS A 265 14.82 -21.13 8.41
N LEU A 266 13.72 -20.39 8.60
CA LEU A 266 12.40 -20.98 8.74
C LEU A 266 11.90 -21.59 7.42
N TRP A 267 12.15 -20.91 6.30
CA TRP A 267 11.79 -21.36 4.96
C TRP A 267 12.42 -22.71 4.62
N LYS A 268 13.71 -22.87 4.93
CA LYS A 268 14.43 -24.15 4.82
C LYS A 268 13.86 -25.24 5.73
N LYS A 269 13.50 -24.89 6.97
CA LYS A 269 12.85 -25.84 7.91
C LYS A 269 11.46 -26.29 7.46
N LEU A 270 10.74 -25.47 6.70
CA LEU A 270 9.47 -25.84 6.08
C LEU A 270 9.67 -26.73 4.83
N GLY A 271 10.92 -27.03 4.47
CA GLY A 271 11.29 -27.89 3.35
C GLY A 271 11.60 -27.14 2.07
N TYR A 272 11.48 -25.80 2.02
CA TYR A 272 11.68 -25.04 0.80
C TYR A 272 13.16 -24.67 0.56
N GLY A 273 13.61 -24.80 -0.69
CA GLY A 273 14.97 -24.43 -1.11
C GLY A 273 15.14 -22.93 -1.41
N ASP A 274 16.40 -22.51 -1.61
CA ASP A 274 16.75 -21.13 -1.98
C ASP A 274 16.32 -20.78 -3.42
N ASP A 275 16.20 -21.79 -4.30
CA ASP A 275 15.72 -21.66 -5.67
C ASP A 275 14.30 -22.24 -5.81
N ASP A 276 13.34 -21.40 -6.20
CA ASP A 276 11.98 -21.82 -6.61
C ASP A 276 12.01 -22.52 -8.00
N SER A 277 13.16 -23.06 -8.41
CA SER A 277 13.40 -23.63 -9.73
C SER A 277 12.78 -25.02 -9.92
N GLY A 278 11.54 -25.21 -9.48
CA GLY A 278 10.62 -26.27 -9.93
C GLY A 278 11.08 -27.73 -9.84
N LYS A 279 12.29 -28.02 -9.34
CA LYS A 279 12.81 -29.38 -9.25
C LYS A 279 12.17 -30.06 -8.06
N SER A 280 11.21 -30.91 -8.43
CA SER A 280 10.47 -31.87 -7.61
C SER A 280 11.26 -32.31 -6.37
N MET A 281 10.78 -31.91 -5.19
CA MET A 281 11.28 -32.42 -3.92
C MET A 281 11.01 -33.92 -3.84
N THR A 282 12.08 -34.69 -3.72
CA THR A 282 12.03 -36.05 -3.20
C THR A 282 11.49 -35.98 -1.76
N LYS A 283 10.24 -36.44 -1.58
CA LYS A 283 9.55 -36.55 -0.29
C LYS A 283 10.33 -37.47 0.64
N SER A 284 11.28 -36.94 1.42
CA SER A 284 11.67 -37.62 2.66
C SER A 284 10.51 -37.41 3.66
N LYS A 285 10.09 -38.50 4.31
CA LYS A 285 9.00 -38.53 5.30
C LYS A 285 9.42 -37.87 6.63
N GLN A 286 10.03 -36.69 6.60
CA GLN A 286 10.25 -35.90 7.82
C GLN A 286 8.99 -35.10 8.13
N ASP A 287 8.57 -35.14 9.40
CA ASP A 287 7.44 -34.39 9.96
C ASP A 287 7.45 -32.94 9.46
N THR A 288 6.66 -32.68 8.42
CA THR A 288 6.67 -31.37 7.77
C THR A 288 5.99 -30.39 8.71
N LEU A 289 6.79 -29.49 9.28
CA LEU A 289 6.31 -28.42 10.15
C LEU A 289 5.20 -27.65 9.42
N LYS A 290 4.00 -27.58 10.00
CA LYS A 290 2.90 -26.80 9.43
C LYS A 290 3.10 -25.33 9.78
N ALA A 291 3.12 -24.43 8.80
CA ALA A 291 3.45 -23.03 9.04
C ALA A 291 2.39 -22.26 9.83
N ALA A 292 1.09 -22.58 9.68
CA ALA A 292 0.01 -21.89 10.41
C ALA A 292 0.07 -22.06 11.95
N PRO A 293 0.21 -23.27 12.52
CA PRO A 293 0.43 -23.42 13.96
C PRO A 293 1.66 -22.67 14.49
N VAL A 294 2.73 -22.60 13.70
CA VAL A 294 3.96 -21.88 14.08
C VAL A 294 3.72 -20.37 14.13
N LEU A 295 2.96 -19.83 13.17
CA LEU A 295 2.52 -18.43 13.19
C LEU A 295 1.71 -18.13 14.45
N MET A 296 0.72 -18.96 14.77
CA MET A 296 -0.11 -18.78 15.97
C MET A 296 0.71 -18.81 17.26
N SER A 297 1.68 -19.73 17.35
CA SER A 297 2.60 -19.79 18.48
C SER A 297 3.44 -18.52 18.61
N ALA A 298 3.99 -18.01 17.51
CA ALA A 298 4.78 -16.78 17.52
C ALA A 298 3.95 -15.53 17.87
N ALA A 299 2.72 -15.44 17.35
CA ALA A 299 1.80 -14.35 17.66
C ALA A 299 1.36 -14.37 19.14
N ASN A 300 1.09 -15.55 19.72
CA ASN A 300 0.80 -15.70 21.13
C ASN A 300 2.01 -15.34 22.01
N ALA A 301 3.22 -15.80 21.66
CA ALA A 301 4.44 -15.45 22.40
C ALA A 301 4.67 -13.93 22.42
N TRP A 302 4.49 -13.26 21.28
CA TRP A 302 4.56 -11.80 21.21
C TRP A 302 3.48 -11.14 22.08
N LYS A 303 2.23 -11.62 22.04
CA LYS A 303 1.15 -11.12 22.89
C LYS A 303 1.50 -11.25 24.37
N GLU A 304 1.94 -12.42 24.81
CA GLU A 304 2.31 -12.68 26.22
C GLU A 304 3.43 -11.76 26.66
N PHE A 305 4.48 -11.65 25.86
CA PHE A 305 5.57 -10.70 26.09
C PHE A 305 5.06 -9.26 26.21
N ALA A 306 4.18 -8.83 25.31
CA ALA A 306 3.67 -7.46 25.30
C ALA A 306 2.74 -7.18 26.50
N MET A 307 1.96 -8.17 26.95
CA MET A 307 1.16 -8.06 28.17
C MET A 307 2.06 -7.92 29.41
N GLU A 308 3.08 -8.77 29.53
CA GLU A 308 3.98 -8.80 30.69
C GLU A 308 4.91 -7.57 30.74
N ARG A 309 5.50 -7.20 29.59
CA ARG A 309 6.62 -6.23 29.53
C ARG A 309 6.24 -4.87 28.99
N LEU A 310 5.17 -4.78 28.19
CA LEU A 310 4.71 -3.52 27.59
C LEU A 310 3.40 -3.03 28.21
N GLY A 311 2.87 -3.73 29.22
CA GLY A 311 1.64 -3.36 29.92
C GLY A 311 0.39 -3.40 29.02
N TRP A 312 0.40 -4.22 27.97
CA TRP A 312 -0.77 -4.36 27.11
C TRP A 312 -1.93 -4.95 27.91
N LYS A 313 -3.06 -4.22 27.92
CA LYS A 313 -4.29 -4.70 28.55
C LYS A 313 -5.08 -5.50 27.51
N PRO A 314 -5.49 -6.74 27.81
CA PRO A 314 -6.20 -7.60 26.86
C PRO A 314 -7.56 -7.01 26.44
N ASP A 315 -8.20 -6.21 27.29
CA ASP A 315 -9.51 -5.58 27.02
C ASP A 315 -9.38 -4.16 26.45
N SER A 316 -8.16 -3.69 26.17
CA SER A 316 -7.93 -2.40 25.56
C SER A 316 -8.15 -2.49 24.06
N ASN A 317 -9.25 -1.93 23.59
CA ASN A 317 -9.55 -1.79 22.16
C ASN A 317 -8.61 -0.82 21.40
N ASN A 318 -7.71 -0.14 22.10
CA ASN A 318 -6.76 0.76 21.47
C ASN A 318 -5.68 -0.04 20.70
N PRO A 319 -5.37 0.31 19.44
CA PRO A 319 -4.32 -0.36 18.69
C PRO A 319 -2.98 -0.22 19.42
N ARG A 320 -2.17 -1.29 19.46
CA ARG A 320 -0.85 -1.28 20.12
C ARG A 320 0.30 -1.66 19.21
N LEU A 321 0.05 -2.51 18.22
CA LEU A 321 0.99 -2.79 17.14
C LEU A 321 0.25 -2.61 15.82
N VAL A 322 0.84 -1.81 14.93
CA VAL A 322 0.33 -1.64 13.57
C VAL A 322 1.45 -2.00 12.60
N ILE A 323 1.18 -2.99 11.76
CA ILE A 323 2.06 -3.44 10.68
C ILE A 323 1.53 -2.81 9.39
N GLU A 324 2.33 -2.01 8.71
CA GLU A 324 1.85 -1.17 7.61
C GLU A 324 2.56 -1.56 6.32
N PHE A 325 1.77 -1.91 5.29
CA PHE A 325 2.24 -2.16 3.95
C PHE A 325 1.86 -0.97 3.06
N ASP A 326 2.84 -0.15 2.72
CA ASP A 326 2.69 0.96 1.80
C ASP A 326 3.04 0.53 0.36
N GLU A 327 2.41 1.18 -0.61
CA GLU A 327 2.41 0.78 -2.02
C GLU A 327 2.02 -0.69 -2.24
N ALA A 328 1.02 -1.17 -1.50
CA ALA A 328 0.62 -2.58 -1.46
C ALA A 328 -0.12 -3.08 -2.71
N HIS A 329 -0.47 -2.21 -3.65
CA HIS A 329 -1.17 -2.59 -4.90
C HIS A 329 -0.42 -3.62 -5.73
N VAL A 330 0.91 -3.70 -5.57
CA VAL A 330 1.75 -4.72 -6.22
C VAL A 330 1.34 -6.16 -5.86
N LEU A 331 0.56 -6.35 -4.79
CA LEU A 331 0.04 -7.64 -4.35
C LEU A 331 -1.41 -7.90 -4.81
N SER A 332 -2.08 -6.90 -5.40
CA SER A 332 -3.47 -7.01 -5.82
C SER A 332 -3.66 -7.71 -7.16
N HIS A 333 -2.60 -7.93 -7.95
CA HIS A 333 -2.71 -8.59 -9.26
C HIS A 333 -2.88 -10.10 -9.12
N ILE A 334 -3.72 -10.70 -9.96
CA ILE A 334 -3.80 -12.16 -10.10
C ILE A 334 -2.46 -12.63 -10.68
N HIS A 335 -1.84 -13.60 -10.00
CA HIS A 335 -0.58 -14.20 -10.44
C HIS A 335 -0.86 -15.50 -11.20
N ASP A 336 -0.37 -15.57 -12.43
CA ASP A 336 -0.44 -16.73 -13.34
C ASP A 336 -1.85 -17.35 -13.43
N ASP A 337 -2.89 -16.51 -13.43
CA ASP A 337 -4.31 -16.89 -13.42
C ASP A 337 -4.72 -17.88 -12.31
N ASN A 338 -3.91 -17.98 -11.25
CA ASN A 338 -4.06 -19.00 -10.22
C ASN A 338 -4.60 -18.43 -8.90
N TYR A 339 -3.96 -17.38 -8.37
CA TYR A 339 -4.38 -16.76 -7.11
C TYR A 339 -3.98 -15.30 -7.01
N ARG A 340 -4.66 -14.57 -6.12
CA ARG A 340 -4.31 -13.20 -5.76
C ARG A 340 -3.44 -13.19 -4.48
N PRO A 341 -2.20 -12.67 -4.53
CA PRO A 341 -1.30 -12.60 -3.38
C PRO A 341 -1.89 -11.86 -2.18
N SER A 342 -2.61 -10.76 -2.41
CA SER A 342 -3.27 -10.00 -1.34
C SER A 342 -4.28 -10.83 -0.55
N THR A 343 -5.09 -11.67 -1.21
CA THR A 343 -6.06 -12.57 -0.55
C THR A 343 -5.35 -13.59 0.33
N VAL A 344 -4.23 -14.15 -0.14
CA VAL A 344 -3.43 -15.12 0.65
C VAL A 344 -2.76 -14.45 1.85
N LEU A 345 -2.25 -13.23 1.68
CA LEU A 345 -1.68 -12.45 2.77
C LEU A 345 -2.75 -12.11 3.83
N CYS A 346 -3.95 -11.69 3.41
CA CYS A 346 -5.08 -11.41 4.30
C CYS A 346 -5.53 -12.66 5.07
N ARG A 347 -5.42 -13.85 4.48
CA ARG A 347 -5.64 -15.11 5.20
C ARG A 347 -4.65 -15.29 6.35
N ALA A 348 -3.35 -15.03 6.12
CA ALA A 348 -2.36 -15.09 7.20
C ALA A 348 -2.66 -14.09 8.33
N ILE A 349 -3.16 -12.91 7.97
CA ILE A 349 -3.57 -11.89 8.94
C ILE A 349 -4.80 -12.33 9.73
N SER A 350 -5.81 -12.89 9.06
CA SER A 350 -7.00 -13.45 9.69
C SER A 350 -6.64 -14.50 10.74
N GLU A 351 -5.72 -15.41 10.43
CA GLU A 351 -5.30 -16.46 11.36
C GLU A 351 -4.71 -15.87 12.65
N PHE A 352 -3.71 -14.99 12.58
CA PHE A 352 -3.15 -14.40 13.81
C PHE A 352 -4.08 -13.37 14.47
N SER A 353 -5.07 -12.82 13.76
CA SER A 353 -6.10 -11.95 14.35
C SER A 353 -7.00 -12.70 15.35
N ALA A 354 -7.02 -14.04 15.30
CA ALA A 354 -7.68 -14.87 16.31
C ALA A 354 -6.94 -14.84 17.66
N VAL A 355 -5.65 -14.50 17.67
CA VAL A 355 -4.95 -14.12 18.91
C VAL A 355 -5.56 -12.82 19.37
N LYS A 356 -6.33 -12.84 20.47
CA LYS A 356 -6.96 -11.66 21.08
C LYS A 356 -5.89 -10.65 21.53
N ALA A 357 -5.39 -9.87 20.58
CA ALA A 357 -4.36 -8.86 20.72
C ALA A 357 -4.73 -7.65 19.83
N PRO A 358 -4.36 -6.42 20.25
CA PRO A 358 -4.62 -5.20 19.49
C PRO A 358 -3.57 -4.98 18.39
N ILE A 359 -3.43 -5.98 17.51
CA ILE A 359 -2.50 -5.99 16.37
C ILE A 359 -3.31 -5.75 15.10
N TRP A 360 -2.95 -4.71 14.36
CA TRP A 360 -3.61 -4.31 13.12
C TRP A 360 -2.66 -4.35 11.94
N VAL A 361 -3.19 -4.67 10.76
CA VAL A 361 -2.46 -4.53 9.50
C VAL A 361 -3.12 -3.48 8.62
N LEU A 362 -2.33 -2.50 8.16
CA LEU A 362 -2.78 -1.45 7.26
C LEU A 362 -2.20 -1.65 5.86
N PHE A 363 -3.04 -1.44 4.85
CA PHE A 363 -2.62 -1.41 3.45
C PHE A 363 -2.85 -0.02 2.87
N ALA A 364 -1.82 0.58 2.29
CA ALA A 364 -1.94 1.84 1.58
C ALA A 364 -1.38 1.72 0.16
N SER A 365 -1.95 2.50 -0.75
CA SER A 365 -1.47 2.61 -2.14
C SER A 365 -1.92 3.91 -2.76
N THR A 366 -1.21 4.32 -3.81
CA THR A 366 -1.64 5.39 -4.73
C THR A 366 -2.73 4.92 -5.72
N THR A 367 -2.83 3.61 -5.97
CA THR A 367 -3.84 3.05 -6.88
C THR A 367 -5.11 2.63 -6.13
N PRO A 368 -6.29 2.75 -6.77
CA PRO A 368 -7.56 2.31 -6.17
C PRO A 368 -7.60 0.80 -5.90
N GLN A 369 -6.69 0.01 -6.48
CA GLN A 369 -6.58 -1.45 -6.27
C GLN A 369 -6.27 -1.84 -4.82
N VAL A 370 -5.89 -0.90 -3.96
CA VAL A 370 -5.79 -1.19 -2.52
C VAL A 370 -7.16 -1.38 -1.86
N ALA A 371 -8.24 -0.93 -2.52
CA ALA A 371 -9.60 -1.28 -2.14
C ALA A 371 -9.93 -2.77 -2.37
N ASP A 372 -9.09 -3.50 -3.13
CA ASP A 372 -9.28 -4.94 -3.34
C ASP A 372 -8.97 -5.76 -2.08
N PHE A 373 -8.21 -5.20 -1.13
CA PHE A 373 -7.94 -5.86 0.16
C PHE A 373 -9.22 -6.00 1.01
N PRO A 374 -10.05 -4.95 1.15
CA PRO A 374 -11.41 -5.07 1.68
C PRO A 374 -12.48 -5.21 0.58
N ALA A 375 -12.24 -6.00 -0.47
CA ALA A 375 -13.21 -6.14 -1.56
C ALA A 375 -14.60 -6.61 -1.05
N PRO A 376 -15.71 -6.12 -1.62
CA PRO A 376 -17.06 -6.57 -1.26
C PRO A 376 -17.19 -8.09 -1.28
N ALA A 377 -18.03 -8.65 -0.40
CA ALA A 377 -18.13 -10.09 -0.21
C ALA A 377 -18.39 -10.86 -1.51
N ILE A 378 -19.21 -10.31 -2.41
CA ILE A 378 -19.56 -10.92 -3.70
C ILE A 378 -18.34 -11.08 -4.63
N SER A 379 -17.31 -10.24 -4.47
CA SER A 379 -16.12 -10.19 -5.30
C SER A 379 -14.84 -10.63 -4.58
N HIS A 380 -14.93 -11.12 -3.33
CA HIS A 380 -13.76 -11.49 -2.54
C HIS A 380 -13.38 -12.96 -2.78
N ASP A 381 -12.10 -13.23 -3.09
CA ASP A 381 -11.60 -14.59 -3.42
C ASP A 381 -11.59 -15.56 -2.21
N SER A 382 -12.06 -15.14 -1.04
CA SER A 382 -12.11 -15.95 0.18
C SER A 382 -13.53 -16.43 0.38
N LEU A 383 -13.73 -17.75 0.34
CA LEU A 383 -15.02 -18.38 0.63
C LEU A 383 -15.56 -18.00 2.02
N ARG A 384 -14.69 -17.65 2.98
CA ARG A 384 -15.13 -17.16 4.29
C ARG A 384 -15.85 -15.81 4.21
N VAL A 385 -15.48 -14.98 3.24
CA VAL A 385 -16.14 -13.69 3.00
C VAL A 385 -17.33 -13.88 2.05
N SER A 386 -17.11 -14.52 0.90
CA SER A 386 -18.13 -14.64 -0.16
C SER A 386 -19.25 -15.63 0.15
N THR A 387 -18.94 -16.74 0.83
CA THR A 387 -19.89 -17.81 1.14
C THR A 387 -20.32 -17.80 2.61
N GLU A 388 -19.37 -17.62 3.54
CA GLU A 388 -19.67 -17.64 4.99
C GLU A 388 -20.10 -16.27 5.53
N GLY A 389 -20.05 -15.22 4.70
CA GLY A 389 -20.59 -13.90 5.02
C GLY A 389 -19.80 -13.12 6.07
N GLN A 390 -18.50 -13.41 6.24
CA GLN A 390 -17.65 -12.61 7.12
C GLN A 390 -17.48 -11.18 6.61
N PHE A 391 -17.46 -10.22 7.52
CA PHE A 391 -17.31 -8.80 7.19
C PHE A 391 -15.85 -8.38 7.05
N LEU A 392 -15.62 -7.40 6.20
CA LEU A 392 -14.35 -6.67 6.11
C LEU A 392 -14.53 -5.28 6.69
N PHE A 393 -13.48 -4.75 7.29
CA PHE A 393 -13.51 -3.38 7.79
C PHE A 393 -13.53 -2.39 6.62
N PRO A 394 -14.34 -1.32 6.70
CA PRO A 394 -14.39 -0.31 5.66
C PRO A 394 -13.04 0.40 5.54
N PRO A 395 -12.64 0.81 4.32
CA PRO A 395 -11.41 1.56 4.11
C PRO A 395 -11.44 2.89 4.87
N TYR A 396 -10.28 3.32 5.35
CA TYR A 396 -10.10 4.64 5.93
C TYR A 396 -9.90 5.68 4.83
N ILE A 397 -10.80 6.65 4.75
CA ILE A 397 -10.82 7.70 3.71
C ILE A 397 -10.70 9.12 4.28
N HIS A 398 -10.53 9.26 5.59
CA HIS A 398 -10.57 10.56 6.27
C HIS A 398 -9.19 11.25 6.35
N LEU A 399 -8.47 11.27 5.23
CA LEU A 399 -7.25 12.07 5.03
C LEU A 399 -7.55 13.47 4.44
N GLY A 400 -8.77 13.97 4.65
CA GLY A 400 -9.33 15.14 3.95
C GLY A 400 -8.51 16.42 4.10
N TRP A 401 -8.61 17.29 3.08
CA TRP A 401 -7.74 18.46 2.90
C TRP A 401 -7.86 19.51 4.01
N ASP A 402 -9.07 19.70 4.55
CA ASP A 402 -9.37 20.84 5.43
C ASP A 402 -9.81 20.43 6.83
N LYS A 403 -10.10 19.13 7.03
CA LYS A 403 -10.69 18.65 8.29
C LYS A 403 -9.81 18.90 9.50
N ASN A 404 -8.50 19.12 9.28
CA ASN A 404 -7.48 19.23 10.30
C ASN A 404 -6.45 20.35 10.03
N ALA A 405 -6.77 21.31 9.17
CA ALA A 405 -5.93 22.49 8.98
C ALA A 405 -5.83 23.28 10.29
N MET A 406 -4.73 24.01 10.48
CA MET A 406 -4.64 24.93 11.62
C MET A 406 -5.70 26.02 11.48
N ASP A 407 -6.13 26.53 12.63
CA ASP A 407 -6.99 27.71 12.69
C ASP A 407 -6.36 28.83 11.85
N ILE A 408 -7.14 29.39 10.93
CA ILE A 408 -6.75 30.48 10.02
C ILE A 408 -6.22 31.70 10.80
N THR A 409 -6.64 31.90 12.05
CA THR A 409 -6.13 32.97 12.91
C THR A 409 -4.67 32.75 13.35
N LYS A 410 -4.15 31.53 13.21
CA LYS A 410 -2.81 31.12 13.66
C LYS A 410 -1.80 30.98 12.53
N VAL A 411 -2.21 31.19 11.29
CA VAL A 411 -1.36 31.00 10.09
C VAL A 411 -1.64 32.12 9.11
N GLN A 412 -0.60 32.77 8.62
CA GLN A 412 -0.75 33.82 7.61
C GLN A 412 -1.17 33.20 6.26
N PRO A 413 -2.00 33.90 5.45
CA PRO A 413 -2.46 33.38 4.16
C PRO A 413 -1.34 32.97 3.18
N HIS A 414 -0.14 33.55 3.26
CA HIS A 414 0.97 33.12 2.41
C HIS A 414 1.61 31.82 2.90
N GLU A 415 1.68 31.60 4.22
CA GLU A 415 2.28 30.41 4.82
C GLU A 415 1.53 29.13 4.44
N VAL A 416 0.20 29.20 4.22
CA VAL A 416 -0.58 28.01 3.84
C VAL A 416 -0.20 27.44 2.47
N SER A 417 0.41 28.26 1.61
CA SER A 417 0.91 27.84 0.30
C SER A 417 2.34 27.31 0.34
N GLU A 418 3.05 27.47 1.46
CA GLU A 418 4.42 27.01 1.58
C GLU A 418 4.51 25.49 1.73
N PHE A 419 5.45 24.89 1.01
CA PHE A 419 5.73 23.45 1.10
C PHE A 419 5.93 23.01 2.56
N LYS A 420 6.65 23.81 3.35
CA LYS A 420 6.93 23.50 4.76
C LYS A 420 5.64 23.38 5.58
N TYR A 421 4.64 24.23 5.32
CA TYR A 421 3.36 24.15 6.01
C TYR A 421 2.58 22.90 5.56
N ILE A 422 2.48 22.67 4.25
CA ILE A 422 1.81 21.51 3.64
C ILE A 422 2.41 20.19 4.17
N ALA A 423 3.74 20.12 4.24
CA ALA A 423 4.47 18.97 4.78
C ALA A 423 4.17 18.72 6.27
N ARG A 424 3.97 19.77 7.08
CA ARG A 424 3.57 19.62 8.50
C ARG A 424 2.16 19.06 8.66
N LEU A 425 1.28 19.26 7.68
CA LEU A 425 -0.03 18.58 7.61
C LEU A 425 0.11 17.11 7.17
N GLY A 426 1.33 16.68 6.84
CA GLY A 426 1.69 15.33 6.42
C GLY A 426 1.54 15.07 4.95
N ARG A 427 1.53 16.11 4.11
CA ARG A 427 1.39 15.97 2.66
C ARG A 427 2.74 16.17 1.97
N PRO A 428 3.42 15.08 1.57
CA PRO A 428 4.42 15.19 0.51
C PRO A 428 3.64 15.47 -0.78
N LEU A 429 3.85 16.63 -1.41
CA LEU A 429 3.21 16.94 -2.70
C LEU A 429 3.51 15.84 -3.73
#